data_AF-A0A527HHT2-F1
#
_entry.id   AF-A0A527HHT2-F1
#
_cell.length_a   1.000
_cell.length_b   1.000
_cell.length_c   1.000
_cell.angle_alpha   90.00
_cell.angle_beta   90.00
_cell.angle_gamma   90.00
#
_symmetry.space_group_name_H-M   'P 1'
#
loop_
_entity.id
_entity.type
_entity.pdbx_description
1 polymer ?
#
loop_
_entity_poly.entity_id
_entity_poly.type
_entity_poly.pdbx_seq_one_letter_code
_entity_poly.pdbx_strand_id
1 'polypeptide(L)'
;MHTPTSIGTLFFNSFDASARDQFRRFVQQHSIERTWIIAADFALRDPNHALDCMAFTVMPFNKHPREIRSDIVTALPKDLKRSRDLTPEGIARLRDNSAFHVIITMGRKRAIFNNGDGAQPIEIARAHIEMTVAKLQSMGGHPDQLKRFQQLQQKAIANNFNVRLMSDIWLLGVFFSSIAVALAREAACDSIIFMPDRDDMTNFGNNVWLDYVYWDIHALCSEFELDMRTTKVVGTGPDTSGPQEVMWYDYMIRSADWFAGAMASYNRVENKVPGPHLKYLTMVEKVVADAQNVVVLHFDVDKIGTQFRRVVISKSDPSQTGNTVPVV
;
A
#
# COMPACT_ATOMS: atom_id res chain seq x y z
N MET A 1 -18.81 12.12 1.82
CA MET A 1 -18.17 11.08 0.99
C MET A 1 -16.70 11.41 0.86
N HIS A 2 -15.82 10.48 1.21
CA HIS A 2 -14.38 10.68 1.05
C HIS A 2 -14.01 10.76 -0.42
N THR A 3 -13.18 11.75 -0.77
CA THR A 3 -12.55 11.84 -2.09
C THR A 3 -11.11 11.35 -2.02
N PRO A 4 -10.52 10.93 -3.15
CA PRO A 4 -9.10 10.61 -3.23
C PRO A 4 -8.22 11.74 -2.71
N THR A 5 -8.53 12.99 -3.08
CA THR A 5 -7.80 14.18 -2.61
C THR A 5 -7.93 14.39 -1.11
N SER A 6 -9.12 14.18 -0.51
CA SER A 6 -9.29 14.33 0.94
C SER A 6 -8.44 13.34 1.75
N ILE A 7 -8.36 12.09 1.31
CA ILE A 7 -7.51 11.07 1.97
C ILE A 7 -6.05 11.32 1.64
N GLY A 8 -5.72 11.68 0.41
CA GLY A 8 -4.37 12.05 -0.01
C GLY A 8 -3.81 13.21 0.82
N THR A 9 -4.59 14.27 1.06
CA THR A 9 -4.20 15.38 1.93
C THR A 9 -3.94 14.92 3.36
N LEU A 10 -4.76 14.04 3.92
CA LEU A 10 -4.49 13.46 5.24
C LEU A 10 -3.22 12.62 5.25
N PHE A 11 -2.98 11.82 4.20
CA PHE A 11 -1.76 11.06 4.02
C PHE A 11 -0.55 12.01 3.99
N PHE A 12 -0.56 13.03 3.14
CA PHE A 12 0.55 13.98 2.99
C PHE A 12 0.78 14.80 4.25
N ASN A 13 -0.26 15.22 4.97
CA ASN A 13 -0.10 15.90 6.25
C ASN A 13 0.67 15.03 7.26
N SER A 14 0.35 13.74 7.35
CA SER A 14 1.05 12.82 8.25
C SER A 14 2.46 12.46 7.74
N PHE A 15 2.58 12.20 6.43
CA PHE A 15 3.83 11.79 5.79
C PHE A 15 4.85 12.93 5.80
N ASP A 16 4.45 14.14 5.44
CA ASP A 16 5.32 15.32 5.40
C ASP A 16 5.81 15.69 6.79
N ALA A 17 4.96 15.56 7.81
CA ALA A 17 5.32 15.88 9.18
C ALA A 17 6.27 14.87 9.85
N SER A 18 6.35 13.63 9.35
CA SER A 18 7.01 12.54 10.11
C SER A 18 7.93 11.61 9.31
N ALA A 19 7.80 11.56 7.99
CA ALA A 19 8.44 10.56 7.14
C ALA A 19 9.19 11.17 5.94
N ARG A 20 8.83 12.38 5.53
CA ARG A 20 9.38 13.02 4.32
C ARG A 20 10.89 13.13 4.32
N ASP A 21 11.53 13.48 5.44
CA ASP A 21 13.00 13.58 5.46
C ASP A 21 13.69 12.22 5.38
N GLN A 22 13.08 11.15 5.89
CA GLN A 22 13.57 9.78 5.69
C GLN A 22 13.44 9.38 4.23
N PHE A 23 12.26 9.65 3.64
CA PHE A 23 11.97 9.32 2.26
C PHE A 23 12.82 10.12 1.26
N ARG A 24 12.96 11.43 1.45
CA ARG A 24 13.83 12.28 0.64
C ARG A 24 15.27 11.79 0.67
N ARG A 25 15.82 11.45 1.85
CA ARG A 25 17.19 10.91 1.95
C ARG A 25 17.34 9.63 1.14
N PHE A 26 16.38 8.73 1.22
CA PHE A 26 16.35 7.52 0.39
C PHE A 26 16.32 7.89 -1.11
N VAL A 27 15.42 8.77 -1.55
CA VAL A 27 15.31 9.16 -2.95
C VAL A 27 16.60 9.83 -3.46
N GLN A 28 17.22 10.68 -2.66
CA GLN A 28 18.48 11.36 -3.00
C GLN A 28 19.66 10.39 -3.19
N GLN A 29 19.69 9.28 -2.46
CA GLN A 29 20.69 8.22 -2.64
C GLN A 29 20.60 7.56 -4.02
N HIS A 30 19.44 7.65 -4.67
CA HIS A 30 19.16 7.08 -6.00
C HIS A 30 18.81 8.19 -7.01
N SER A 31 19.39 9.39 -6.85
CA SER A 31 19.01 10.60 -7.60
C SER A 31 19.19 10.54 -9.13
N ILE A 32 19.99 9.59 -9.63
CA ILE A 32 20.17 9.34 -11.07
C ILE A 32 18.98 8.55 -11.66
N GLU A 33 18.28 7.80 -10.82
CA GLU A 33 17.27 6.85 -11.25
C GLU A 33 15.96 7.53 -11.62
N ARG A 34 15.47 7.23 -12.83
CA ARG A 34 14.24 7.78 -13.38
C ARG A 34 13.10 6.78 -13.44
N THR A 35 13.41 5.49 -13.31
CA THR A 35 12.43 4.41 -13.29
C THR A 35 12.33 3.82 -11.90
N TRP A 36 11.12 3.76 -11.37
CA TRP A 36 10.86 3.33 -10.00
C TRP A 36 9.83 2.21 -9.97
N ILE A 37 9.98 1.31 -9.02
CA ILE A 37 9.04 0.23 -8.73
C ILE A 37 8.36 0.54 -7.40
N ILE A 38 7.05 0.37 -7.35
CA ILE A 38 6.27 0.31 -6.11
C ILE A 38 5.62 -1.08 -6.07
N ALA A 39 6.27 -1.99 -5.33
CA ALA A 39 5.74 -3.33 -5.08
C ALA A 39 4.82 -3.31 -3.86
N ALA A 40 3.78 -4.12 -3.85
CA ALA A 40 2.83 -4.12 -2.72
C ALA A 40 2.34 -5.53 -2.38
N ASP A 41 2.03 -5.72 -1.10
CA ASP A 41 1.33 -6.90 -0.61
C ASP A 41 0.36 -6.53 0.53
N PHE A 42 -0.60 -7.41 0.78
CA PHE A 42 -1.81 -7.10 1.54
C PHE A 42 -2.15 -8.23 2.52
N ALA A 43 -2.39 -7.84 3.77
CA ALA A 43 -2.93 -8.71 4.80
C ALA A 43 -4.25 -8.10 5.28
N LEU A 44 -5.34 -8.40 4.56
CA LEU A 44 -6.65 -7.82 4.79
C LEU A 44 -7.65 -8.87 5.24
N ARG A 45 -8.55 -8.48 6.14
CA ARG A 45 -9.75 -9.24 6.54
C ARG A 45 -9.48 -10.59 7.21
N ASP A 46 -8.22 -10.95 7.50
CA ASP A 46 -7.90 -12.16 8.25
C ASP A 46 -8.48 -12.08 9.67
N PRO A 47 -9.31 -13.04 10.12
CA PRO A 47 -9.86 -13.06 11.46
C PRO A 47 -8.82 -13.17 12.58
N ASN A 48 -7.64 -13.72 12.29
CA ASN A 48 -6.56 -13.93 13.26
C ASN A 48 -5.62 -12.72 13.39
N HIS A 49 -5.72 -11.76 12.49
CA HIS A 49 -4.93 -10.54 12.55
C HIS A 49 -5.62 -9.45 13.38
N ALA A 50 -4.82 -8.65 14.10
CA ALA A 50 -5.30 -7.55 14.91
C ALA A 50 -5.74 -6.36 14.04
N LEU A 51 -5.03 -6.14 12.93
CA LEU A 51 -5.24 -5.04 12.01
C LEU A 51 -5.29 -5.56 10.57
N ASP A 52 -5.84 -4.73 9.69
CA ASP A 52 -5.62 -4.87 8.25
C ASP A 52 -4.34 -4.10 7.87
N CYS A 53 -3.59 -4.60 6.89
CA CYS A 53 -2.36 -3.94 6.43
C CYS A 53 -2.21 -3.99 4.91
N MET A 54 -1.80 -2.86 4.33
CA MET A 54 -1.24 -2.77 2.98
C MET A 54 0.20 -2.28 3.12
N ALA A 55 1.15 -3.08 2.65
CA ALA A 55 2.56 -2.73 2.68
C ALA A 55 3.05 -2.43 1.27
N PHE A 56 3.83 -1.37 1.13
CA PHE A 56 4.39 -0.91 -0.13
C PHE A 56 5.90 -0.82 0.00
N THR A 57 6.61 -1.30 -1.01
CA THR A 57 8.06 -1.20 -1.12
C THR A 57 8.40 -0.41 -2.37
N VAL A 58 9.01 0.76 -2.17
CA VAL A 58 9.52 1.65 -3.22
C VAL A 58 11.00 1.31 -3.45
N MET A 59 11.39 1.07 -4.69
CA MET A 59 12.78 0.80 -5.05
C MET A 59 13.11 1.36 -6.45
N PRO A 60 14.33 1.83 -6.69
CA PRO A 60 14.76 2.21 -8.04
C PRO A 60 14.89 0.98 -8.93
N PHE A 61 14.65 1.14 -10.22
CA PHE A 61 14.93 0.12 -11.23
C PHE A 61 16.35 0.29 -11.79
N ASN A 62 17.34 0.05 -10.94
CA ASN A 62 18.76 0.32 -11.22
C ASN A 62 19.61 -0.92 -11.52
N LYS A 63 18.99 -2.11 -11.54
CA LYS A 63 19.63 -3.39 -11.81
C LYS A 63 18.77 -4.22 -12.75
N HIS A 64 19.40 -5.15 -13.46
CA HIS A 64 18.65 -6.09 -14.26
C HIS A 64 17.74 -6.95 -13.36
N PRO A 65 16.48 -7.27 -13.77
CA PRO A 65 15.54 -8.04 -12.94
C PRO A 65 16.10 -9.36 -12.36
N ARG A 66 16.99 -10.03 -13.11
CA ARG A 66 17.66 -11.26 -12.65
C ARG A 66 18.59 -11.03 -11.46
N GLU A 67 19.26 -9.88 -11.41
CA GLU A 67 20.15 -9.51 -10.30
C GLU A 67 19.32 -9.17 -9.06
N ILE A 68 18.28 -8.35 -9.23
CA ILE A 68 17.34 -8.03 -8.14
C ILE A 68 16.72 -9.31 -7.57
N ARG A 69 16.33 -10.24 -8.45
CA ARG A 69 15.84 -11.56 -8.05
C ARG A 69 16.88 -12.33 -7.24
N SER A 70 18.13 -12.39 -7.70
CA SER A 70 19.20 -13.09 -7.00
C SER A 70 19.39 -12.54 -5.58
N ASP A 71 19.44 -11.21 -5.46
CA ASP A 71 19.61 -10.51 -4.18
C ASP A 71 18.44 -10.82 -3.23
N ILE A 72 17.19 -10.71 -3.71
CA ILE A 72 16.01 -10.89 -2.86
C ILE A 72 15.78 -12.36 -2.52
N VAL A 73 15.88 -13.27 -3.48
CA VAL A 73 15.58 -14.70 -3.26
C VAL A 73 16.57 -15.33 -2.28
N THR A 74 17.83 -14.86 -2.28
CA THR A 74 18.87 -15.33 -1.36
C THR A 74 18.58 -14.90 0.08
N ALA A 75 18.21 -13.63 0.29
CA ALA A 75 17.97 -13.09 1.63
C ALA A 75 16.57 -13.40 2.19
N LEU A 76 15.57 -13.47 1.31
CA LEU A 76 14.16 -13.71 1.63
C LEU A 76 13.67 -14.91 0.81
N PRO A 77 14.07 -16.15 1.15
CA PRO A 77 13.63 -17.34 0.43
C PRO A 77 12.11 -17.46 0.45
N LYS A 78 11.53 -17.96 -0.64
CA LYS A 78 10.07 -17.97 -0.85
C LYS A 78 9.39 -18.84 0.20
N ASP A 79 8.19 -18.42 0.61
CA ASP A 79 7.30 -19.06 1.58
C ASP A 79 7.45 -18.55 3.02
N LEU A 80 7.04 -17.29 3.24
CA LEU A 80 6.83 -16.73 4.56
C LEU A 80 6.02 -17.69 5.43
N LYS A 81 4.99 -18.34 4.89
CA LYS A 81 4.11 -19.25 5.64
C LYS A 81 4.86 -20.47 6.18
N ARG A 82 5.87 -20.98 5.46
CA ARG A 82 6.68 -22.13 5.89
C ARG A 82 7.94 -21.76 6.67
N SER A 83 8.41 -20.51 6.60
CA SER A 83 9.52 -20.09 7.44
C SER A 83 9.09 -19.99 8.91
N ARG A 84 9.93 -20.54 9.80
CA ARG A 84 9.75 -20.41 11.26
C ARG A 84 10.32 -19.10 11.78
N ASP A 85 11.44 -18.67 11.21
CA ASP A 85 12.23 -17.52 11.65
C ASP A 85 12.64 -16.62 10.48
N LEU A 86 13.07 -15.40 10.80
CA LEU A 86 13.69 -14.46 9.88
C LEU A 86 15.21 -14.49 10.10
N THR A 87 15.98 -14.80 9.06
CA THR A 87 17.45 -14.92 9.15
C THR A 87 18.12 -13.55 9.29
N PRO A 88 19.38 -13.50 9.77
CA PRO A 88 20.17 -12.26 9.80
C PRO A 88 20.26 -11.56 8.43
N GLU A 89 20.40 -12.34 7.34
CA GLU A 89 20.45 -11.84 5.97
C GLU A 89 19.12 -11.22 5.56
N GLY A 90 17.99 -11.85 5.94
CA GLY A 90 16.65 -11.31 5.71
C GLY A 90 16.43 -10.00 6.47
N ILE A 91 16.86 -9.94 7.74
CA ILE A 91 16.84 -8.70 8.54
C ILE A 91 17.66 -7.60 7.87
N ALA A 92 18.89 -7.91 7.46
CA ALA A 92 19.77 -6.96 6.79
C ALA A 92 19.14 -6.46 5.48
N ARG A 93 18.54 -7.35 4.69
CA ARG A 93 17.88 -7.00 3.43
C ARG A 93 16.70 -6.06 3.60
N LEU A 94 15.87 -6.29 4.62
CA LEU A 94 14.68 -5.48 4.90
C LEU A 94 15.02 -4.11 5.50
N ARG A 95 16.22 -3.97 6.06
CA ARG A 95 16.77 -2.70 6.59
C ARG A 95 17.65 -1.96 5.56
N ASP A 96 17.88 -2.56 4.41
CA ASP A 96 18.79 -2.02 3.40
C ASP A 96 18.15 -0.86 2.63
N ASN A 97 18.92 0.23 2.45
CA ASN A 97 18.44 1.45 1.81
C ASN A 97 18.33 1.35 0.27
N SER A 98 18.49 0.17 -0.33
CA SER A 98 18.06 -0.05 -1.73
C SER A 98 16.54 -0.06 -1.89
N ALA A 99 15.79 -0.13 -0.79
CA ALA A 99 14.34 -0.04 -0.79
C ALA A 99 13.82 0.79 0.38
N PHE A 100 12.65 1.39 0.20
CA PHE A 100 11.92 2.13 1.22
C PHE A 100 10.53 1.56 1.39
N HIS A 101 10.10 1.38 2.63
CA HIS A 101 8.87 0.67 2.96
C HIS A 101 7.86 1.62 3.58
N VAL A 102 6.70 1.74 2.95
CA VAL A 102 5.53 2.46 3.48
C VAL A 102 4.48 1.44 3.85
N ILE A 103 4.17 1.35 5.13
CA ILE A 103 3.28 0.36 5.70
C ILE A 103 2.05 1.10 6.21
N ILE A 104 0.89 0.81 5.62
CA ILE A 104 -0.37 1.42 6.02
C ILE A 104 -1.20 0.37 6.74
N THR A 105 -1.40 0.58 8.03
CA THR A 105 -2.26 -0.25 8.88
C THR A 105 -3.62 0.38 9.07
N MET A 106 -4.66 -0.42 9.19
CA MET A 106 -6.05 0.02 9.26
C MET A 106 -6.84 -0.79 10.28
N GLY A 107 -7.84 -0.16 10.88
CA GLY A 107 -8.87 -0.87 11.62
C GLY A 107 -9.66 -1.82 10.71
N ARG A 108 -10.03 -3.00 11.24
CA ARG A 108 -10.81 -4.01 10.50
C ARG A 108 -12.21 -3.51 10.13
N LYS A 109 -12.78 -2.65 10.97
CA LYS A 109 -14.04 -1.95 10.72
C LYS A 109 -13.71 -0.59 10.09
N ARG A 110 -13.95 -0.47 8.78
CA ARG A 110 -13.74 0.77 8.03
C ARG A 110 -15.03 1.21 7.35
N ALA A 111 -15.25 2.52 7.31
CA ALA A 111 -16.48 3.12 6.80
C ALA A 111 -16.22 4.05 5.61
N ILE A 112 -15.61 3.54 4.54
CA ILE A 112 -15.29 4.34 3.33
C ILE A 112 -16.55 4.87 2.64
N PHE A 113 -17.48 3.98 2.32
CA PHE A 113 -18.75 4.35 1.70
C PHE A 113 -19.79 4.62 2.79
N ASN A 114 -19.59 5.70 3.53
CA ASN A 114 -20.46 6.12 4.62
C ASN A 114 -20.67 7.64 4.60
N ASN A 115 -21.89 8.08 4.89
CA ASN A 115 -22.27 9.50 4.98
C ASN A 115 -23.08 9.80 6.25
N GLY A 116 -22.89 9.00 7.32
CA GLY A 116 -23.53 9.21 8.62
C GLY A 116 -24.54 8.11 8.98
N ASP A 117 -25.29 8.33 10.05
CA ASP A 117 -26.25 7.33 10.53
C ASP A 117 -27.42 7.14 9.56
N GLY A 118 -27.82 5.89 9.38
CA GLY A 118 -28.85 5.48 8.41
C GLY A 118 -28.35 5.31 6.96
N ALA A 119 -27.10 5.69 6.67
CA ALA A 119 -26.52 5.52 5.35
C ALA A 119 -26.45 4.04 4.93
N GLN A 120 -26.75 3.77 3.65
CA GLN A 120 -26.60 2.46 3.03
C GLN A 120 -25.28 2.41 2.24
N PRO A 121 -24.23 1.71 2.70
CA PRO A 121 -22.93 1.73 2.03
C PRO A 121 -22.96 1.28 0.58
N ILE A 122 -23.88 0.38 0.22
CA ILE A 122 -24.06 -0.08 -1.15
C ILE A 122 -24.57 1.03 -2.08
N GLU A 123 -25.47 1.88 -1.61
CA GLU A 123 -26.00 3.00 -2.40
C GLU A 123 -24.92 4.06 -2.61
N ILE A 124 -24.13 4.34 -1.57
CA ILE A 124 -23.00 5.27 -1.64
C ILE A 124 -21.92 4.76 -2.60
N ALA A 125 -21.59 3.47 -2.54
CA ALA A 125 -20.65 2.85 -3.47
C ALA A 125 -21.14 2.91 -4.92
N ARG A 126 -22.43 2.62 -5.15
CA ARG A 126 -23.05 2.73 -6.48
C ARG A 126 -23.03 4.15 -7.01
N ALA A 127 -23.42 5.13 -6.19
CA ALA A 127 -23.37 6.54 -6.55
C ALA A 127 -21.95 7.00 -6.87
N HIS A 128 -20.96 6.56 -6.10
CA HIS A 128 -19.55 6.84 -6.38
C HIS A 128 -19.10 6.29 -7.75
N ILE A 129 -19.45 5.03 -8.07
CA ILE A 129 -19.12 4.41 -9.36
C ILE A 129 -19.82 5.14 -10.51
N GLU A 130 -21.10 5.48 -10.35
CA GLU A 130 -21.87 6.23 -11.34
C GLU A 130 -21.27 7.62 -11.60
N MET A 131 -20.93 8.37 -10.55
CA MET A 131 -20.25 9.66 -10.66
C MET A 131 -18.91 9.52 -11.39
N THR A 132 -18.15 8.45 -11.11
CA THR A 132 -16.87 8.18 -11.77
C THR A 132 -17.05 7.93 -13.27
N VAL A 133 -18.03 7.10 -13.66
CA VAL A 133 -18.37 6.85 -15.07
C VAL A 133 -18.78 8.15 -15.77
N ALA A 134 -19.71 8.91 -15.17
CA ALA A 134 -20.21 10.16 -15.76
C ALA A 134 -19.07 11.17 -15.96
N LYS A 135 -18.17 11.29 -14.98
CA LYS A 135 -17.02 12.20 -15.07
C LYS A 135 -16.04 11.77 -16.16
N LEU A 136 -15.68 10.48 -16.23
CA LEU A 136 -14.83 9.94 -17.30
C LEU A 136 -15.42 10.19 -18.69
N GLN A 137 -16.72 10.00 -18.86
CA GLN A 137 -17.41 10.31 -20.12
C GLN A 137 -17.31 11.79 -20.48
N SER A 138 -17.56 12.67 -19.51
CA SER A 138 -17.52 14.13 -19.73
C SER A 138 -16.13 14.65 -20.12
N MET A 139 -15.07 13.97 -19.68
CA MET A 139 -13.69 14.36 -19.92
C MET A 139 -13.09 13.69 -21.17
N GLY A 140 -13.84 12.82 -21.86
CA GLY A 140 -13.31 12.05 -22.98
C GLY A 140 -12.24 11.04 -22.54
N GLY A 141 -12.42 10.40 -21.39
CA GLY A 141 -11.49 9.40 -20.86
C GLY A 141 -11.24 8.24 -21.84
N HIS A 142 -10.12 7.53 -21.65
CA HIS A 142 -9.70 6.48 -22.57
C HIS A 142 -10.80 5.40 -22.73
N PRO A 143 -11.14 4.95 -23.96
CA PRO A 143 -12.26 4.04 -24.19
C PRO A 143 -12.22 2.75 -23.34
N ASP A 144 -11.03 2.16 -23.18
CA ASP A 144 -10.89 0.94 -22.37
C ASP A 144 -11.11 1.17 -20.88
N GLN A 145 -10.68 2.32 -20.35
CA GLN A 145 -10.92 2.70 -18.95
C GLN A 145 -12.41 2.91 -18.72
N LEU A 146 -13.06 3.67 -19.61
CA LEU A 146 -14.50 3.89 -19.54
C LEU A 146 -15.28 2.56 -19.60
N LYS A 147 -14.88 1.66 -20.50
CA LYS A 147 -15.49 0.33 -20.63
C LYS A 147 -15.37 -0.47 -19.33
N ARG A 148 -14.21 -0.49 -18.67
CA ARG A 148 -14.01 -1.19 -17.39
C ARG A 148 -14.86 -0.58 -16.27
N PHE A 149 -14.95 0.74 -16.18
CA PHE A 149 -15.82 1.39 -15.19
C PHE A 149 -17.31 1.15 -15.46
N GLN A 150 -17.75 1.13 -16.71
CA GLN A 150 -19.11 0.74 -17.06
C GLN A 150 -19.41 -0.71 -16.67
N GLN A 151 -18.46 -1.63 -16.88
CA GLN A 151 -18.58 -3.02 -16.40
C GLN A 151 -18.65 -3.09 -14.87
N LEU A 152 -17.86 -2.28 -14.17
CA LEU A 152 -17.94 -2.15 -12.71
C LEU A 152 -19.32 -1.64 -12.27
N GLN A 153 -19.86 -0.62 -12.95
CA GLN A 153 -21.20 -0.10 -12.70
C GLN A 153 -22.28 -1.17 -12.86
N GLN A 154 -22.22 -1.97 -13.94
CA GLN A 154 -23.16 -3.07 -14.16
C GLN A 154 -23.04 -4.14 -13.06
N LYS A 155 -21.82 -4.49 -12.64
CA LYS A 155 -21.60 -5.40 -11.50
C LYS A 155 -22.15 -4.84 -10.20
N ALA A 156 -22.07 -3.52 -9.99
CA ALA A 156 -22.54 -2.87 -8.78
C ALA A 156 -24.06 -2.92 -8.62
N ILE A 157 -24.83 -3.03 -9.71
CA ILE A 157 -26.30 -3.15 -9.69
C ILE A 157 -26.74 -4.48 -9.03
N ALA A 158 -25.91 -5.52 -9.06
CA ALA A 158 -26.24 -6.79 -8.43
C ALA A 158 -26.48 -6.64 -6.92
N ASN A 159 -27.46 -7.37 -6.38
CA ASN A 159 -27.85 -7.29 -4.96
C ASN A 159 -26.75 -7.80 -4.00
N ASN A 160 -25.81 -8.59 -4.49
CA ASN A 160 -24.69 -9.15 -3.73
C ASN A 160 -23.36 -8.43 -3.97
N PHE A 161 -23.39 -7.18 -4.45
CA PHE A 161 -22.18 -6.41 -4.68
C PHE A 161 -21.36 -6.25 -3.39
N ASN A 162 -20.10 -6.66 -3.43
CA ASN A 162 -19.22 -6.66 -2.27
C ASN A 162 -18.64 -5.27 -2.01
N VAL A 163 -19.35 -4.46 -1.24
CA VAL A 163 -18.94 -3.10 -0.86
C VAL A 163 -17.61 -3.08 -0.10
N ARG A 164 -17.29 -4.14 0.65
CA ARG A 164 -16.02 -4.24 1.38
C ARG A 164 -14.85 -4.39 0.42
N LEU A 165 -14.96 -5.28 -0.57
CA LEU A 165 -13.95 -5.42 -1.62
C LEU A 165 -13.82 -4.13 -2.42
N MET A 166 -14.93 -3.47 -2.74
CA MET A 166 -14.91 -2.17 -3.42
C MET A 166 -14.16 -1.11 -2.61
N SER A 167 -14.37 -1.08 -1.29
CA SER A 167 -13.64 -0.18 -0.38
C SER A 167 -12.14 -0.48 -0.38
N ASP A 168 -11.76 -1.74 -0.50
CA ASP A 168 -10.37 -2.18 -0.46
C ASP A 168 -9.67 -1.82 -1.78
N ILE A 169 -10.34 -2.03 -2.92
CA ILE A 169 -9.90 -1.61 -4.26
C ILE A 169 -9.69 -0.09 -4.33
N TRP A 170 -10.65 0.68 -3.81
CA TRP A 170 -10.57 2.13 -3.85
C TRP A 170 -9.43 2.66 -2.98
N LEU A 171 -9.26 2.14 -1.76
CA LEU A 171 -8.13 2.50 -0.91
C LEU A 171 -6.78 2.11 -1.51
N LEU A 172 -6.70 0.95 -2.16
CA LEU A 172 -5.51 0.54 -2.89
C LEU A 172 -5.14 1.57 -3.97
N GLY A 173 -6.13 2.05 -4.71
CA GLY A 173 -5.99 3.14 -5.68
C GLY A 173 -5.41 4.41 -5.08
N VAL A 174 -6.01 4.88 -3.99
CA VAL A 174 -5.60 6.11 -3.28
C VAL A 174 -4.19 5.98 -2.72
N PHE A 175 -3.82 4.84 -2.12
CA PHE A 175 -2.53 4.67 -1.48
C PHE A 175 -1.38 4.50 -2.48
N PHE A 176 -1.56 3.72 -3.55
CA PHE A 176 -0.59 3.68 -4.64
C PHE A 176 -0.35 5.06 -5.22
N SER A 177 -1.41 5.81 -5.47
CA SER A 177 -1.34 7.16 -6.04
C SER A 177 -0.64 8.14 -5.10
N SER A 178 -0.95 8.08 -3.81
CA SER A 178 -0.30 8.93 -2.80
C SER A 178 1.19 8.67 -2.71
N ILE A 179 1.62 7.40 -2.75
CA ILE A 179 3.04 7.03 -2.73
C ILE A 179 3.74 7.43 -4.04
N ALA A 180 3.09 7.25 -5.19
CA ALA A 180 3.62 7.68 -6.49
C ALA A 180 3.81 9.20 -6.56
N VAL A 181 2.85 9.97 -6.07
CA VAL A 181 2.94 11.44 -5.99
C VAL A 181 4.00 11.86 -4.96
N ALA A 182 4.10 11.18 -3.82
CA ALA A 182 5.18 11.43 -2.85
C ALA A 182 6.56 11.22 -3.49
N LEU A 183 6.73 10.16 -4.28
CA LEU A 183 7.95 9.89 -5.04
C LEU A 183 8.24 10.99 -6.07
N ALA A 184 7.24 11.36 -6.87
CA ALA A 184 7.38 12.37 -7.91
C ALA A 184 7.62 13.80 -7.37
N ARG A 185 7.27 14.08 -6.11
CA ARG A 185 7.64 15.33 -5.41
C ARG A 185 9.13 15.42 -5.08
N GLU A 186 9.82 14.28 -4.96
CA GLU A 186 11.21 14.21 -4.48
C GLU A 186 12.18 13.68 -5.55
N ALA A 187 11.69 13.10 -6.64
CA ALA A 187 12.47 12.67 -7.81
C ALA A 187 11.75 12.97 -9.12
N ALA A 188 12.51 13.34 -10.15
CA ALA A 188 11.97 13.31 -11.51
C ALA A 188 11.90 11.86 -12.00
N CYS A 189 10.70 11.46 -12.39
CA CYS A 189 10.34 10.08 -12.73
C CYS A 189 9.95 10.01 -14.21
N ASP A 190 10.66 9.22 -15.00
CA ASP A 190 10.24 8.87 -16.36
C ASP A 190 9.19 7.77 -16.32
N SER A 191 9.29 6.85 -15.34
CA SER A 191 8.39 5.71 -15.21
C SER A 191 8.21 5.26 -13.76
N ILE A 192 6.97 4.90 -13.40
CA ILE A 192 6.60 4.28 -12.13
C ILE A 192 5.85 2.97 -12.43
N ILE A 193 6.37 1.87 -11.91
CA ILE A 193 5.86 0.52 -12.15
C ILE A 193 5.21 -0.03 -10.87
N PHE A 194 3.91 -0.29 -10.92
CA PHE A 194 3.16 -0.89 -9.81
C PHE A 194 3.16 -2.40 -9.91
N MET A 195 3.68 -3.05 -8.88
CA MET A 195 3.80 -4.50 -8.77
C MET A 195 3.06 -5.03 -7.54
N PRO A 196 1.71 -5.06 -7.53
CA PRO A 196 0.99 -5.61 -6.40
C PRO A 196 0.98 -7.15 -6.43
N ASP A 197 0.85 -7.78 -5.28
CA ASP A 197 0.54 -9.20 -5.19
C ASP A 197 -0.87 -9.50 -5.71
N ARG A 198 -1.12 -10.78 -5.96
CA ARG A 198 -2.40 -11.30 -6.38
C ARG A 198 -3.36 -11.31 -5.20
N ASP A 199 -4.43 -10.54 -5.35
CA ASP A 199 -5.51 -10.44 -4.38
C ASP A 199 -6.84 -10.30 -5.12
N ASP A 200 -7.96 -10.50 -4.40
CA ASP A 200 -9.28 -10.20 -4.94
C ASP A 200 -9.35 -8.75 -5.44
N MET A 201 -8.71 -7.81 -4.76
CA MET A 201 -8.66 -6.39 -5.17
C MET A 201 -7.99 -6.20 -6.52
N THR A 202 -6.89 -6.93 -6.79
CA THR A 202 -6.07 -6.71 -7.97
C THR A 202 -6.62 -7.42 -9.19
N ASN A 203 -7.40 -8.48 -9.01
CA ASN A 203 -8.05 -9.23 -10.09
C ASN A 203 -9.48 -8.75 -10.40
N PHE A 204 -10.15 -8.10 -9.45
CA PHE A 204 -11.55 -7.71 -9.61
C PHE A 204 -11.74 -6.70 -10.74
N GLY A 205 -12.85 -6.85 -11.48
CA GLY A 205 -13.27 -5.85 -12.46
C GLY A 205 -12.31 -5.65 -13.64
N ASN A 206 -11.52 -6.67 -14.00
CA ASN A 206 -10.48 -6.56 -15.04
C ASN A 206 -9.42 -5.50 -14.69
N ASN A 207 -8.87 -5.61 -13.48
CA ASN A 207 -7.84 -4.71 -12.93
C ASN A 207 -8.30 -3.25 -12.77
N VAL A 208 -9.57 -3.03 -12.40
CA VAL A 208 -10.14 -1.68 -12.24
C VAL A 208 -9.42 -0.85 -11.15
N TRP A 209 -8.71 -1.50 -10.23
CA TRP A 209 -7.85 -0.82 -9.27
C TRP A 209 -6.83 0.09 -9.95
N LEU A 210 -6.27 -0.33 -11.10
CA LEU A 210 -5.27 0.46 -11.82
C LEU A 210 -5.91 1.70 -12.45
N ASP A 211 -7.16 1.59 -12.90
CA ASP A 211 -7.91 2.74 -13.38
C ASP A 211 -8.16 3.77 -12.28
N TYR A 212 -8.44 3.30 -11.05
CA TYR A 212 -8.48 4.18 -9.87
C TYR A 212 -7.12 4.83 -9.62
N VAL A 213 -6.01 4.10 -9.71
CA VAL A 213 -4.68 4.68 -9.54
C VAL A 213 -4.42 5.81 -10.53
N TYR A 214 -4.70 5.62 -11.83
CA TYR A 214 -4.53 6.69 -12.82
C TYR A 214 -5.39 7.91 -12.51
N TRP A 215 -6.64 7.68 -12.14
CA TRP A 215 -7.59 8.73 -11.79
C TRP A 215 -7.12 9.53 -10.57
N ASP A 216 -6.69 8.82 -9.53
CA ASP A 216 -6.28 9.38 -8.26
C ASP A 216 -4.93 10.12 -8.38
N ILE A 217 -3.98 9.63 -9.18
CA ILE A 217 -2.75 10.37 -9.51
C ILE A 217 -3.12 11.71 -10.15
N HIS A 218 -4.01 11.74 -11.15
CA HIS A 218 -4.41 13.00 -11.77
C HIS A 218 -5.07 13.96 -10.77
N ALA A 219 -5.95 13.45 -9.91
CA ALA A 219 -6.61 14.26 -8.90
C ALA A 219 -5.60 14.84 -7.88
N LEU A 220 -4.67 14.02 -7.40
CA LEU A 220 -3.63 14.45 -6.45
C LEU A 220 -2.61 15.40 -7.10
N CYS A 221 -2.21 15.17 -8.35
CA CYS A 221 -1.36 16.08 -9.11
C CYS A 221 -2.00 17.46 -9.25
N SER A 222 -3.30 17.51 -9.52
CA SER A 222 -4.04 18.78 -9.57
C SER A 222 -4.12 19.46 -8.20
N GLU A 223 -4.32 18.70 -7.12
CA GLU A 223 -4.40 19.23 -5.75
C GLU A 223 -3.06 19.78 -5.26
N PHE A 224 -1.96 19.10 -5.57
CA PHE A 224 -0.61 19.44 -5.09
C PHE A 224 0.25 20.17 -6.12
N GLU A 225 -0.36 20.67 -7.20
CA GLU A 225 0.30 21.43 -8.27
C GLU A 225 1.55 20.72 -8.85
N LEU A 226 1.45 19.40 -9.01
CA LEU A 226 2.54 18.56 -9.49
C LEU A 226 2.32 18.13 -10.95
N ASP A 227 3.34 18.29 -11.79
CA ASP A 227 3.29 17.81 -13.19
C ASP A 227 3.87 16.40 -13.31
N MET A 228 3.01 15.42 -13.56
CA MET A 228 3.38 14.03 -13.89
C MET A 228 2.94 13.64 -15.31
N ARG A 229 2.62 14.58 -16.19
CA ARG A 229 2.10 14.28 -17.54
C ARG A 229 3.09 13.49 -18.41
N THR A 230 4.39 13.64 -18.17
CA THR A 230 5.45 12.89 -18.87
C THR A 230 5.82 11.59 -18.17
N THR A 231 5.37 11.38 -16.93
CA THR A 231 5.67 10.18 -16.15
C THR A 231 4.80 9.03 -16.64
N LYS A 232 5.43 7.97 -17.14
CA LYS A 232 4.72 6.75 -17.52
C LYS A 232 4.36 5.96 -16.27
N VAL A 233 3.09 5.69 -16.09
CA VAL A 233 2.62 4.84 -15.00
C VAL A 233 2.23 3.50 -15.60
N VAL A 234 2.73 2.40 -15.02
CA VAL A 234 2.55 1.04 -15.55
C VAL A 234 2.11 0.11 -14.43
N GLY A 235 0.93 -0.50 -14.55
CA GLY A 235 0.55 -1.61 -13.69
C GLY A 235 0.98 -2.95 -14.27
N THR A 236 1.58 -3.81 -13.46
CA THR A 236 1.91 -5.18 -13.85
C THR A 236 0.86 -6.17 -13.39
N GLY A 237 0.78 -7.30 -14.08
CA GLY A 237 0.00 -8.46 -13.67
C GLY A 237 0.74 -9.76 -13.99
N PRO A 238 0.15 -10.90 -13.63
CA PRO A 238 0.73 -12.19 -13.99
C PRO A 238 0.80 -12.37 -15.51
N ASP A 239 1.82 -13.12 -15.96
CA ASP A 239 1.95 -13.51 -17.36
C ASP A 239 0.97 -14.66 -17.64
N THR A 240 0.09 -14.46 -18.61
CA THR A 240 -0.95 -15.40 -19.05
C THR A 240 -0.70 -15.93 -20.47
N SER A 241 0.46 -15.64 -21.07
CA SER A 241 0.81 -16.09 -22.43
C SER A 241 1.07 -17.59 -22.54
N GLY A 242 1.41 -18.25 -21.42
CA GLY A 242 1.67 -19.68 -21.33
C GLY A 242 0.47 -20.51 -20.84
N PRO A 243 0.63 -21.86 -20.77
CA PRO A 243 -0.42 -22.77 -20.28
C PRO A 243 -0.68 -22.63 -18.77
N GLN A 244 0.24 -22.00 -18.04
CA GLN A 244 0.10 -21.69 -16.64
C GLN A 244 0.36 -20.21 -16.45
N GLU A 245 -0.46 -19.59 -15.62
CA GLU A 245 -0.28 -18.21 -15.23
C GLU A 245 0.94 -18.08 -14.30
N VAL A 246 1.88 -17.20 -14.66
CA VAL A 246 3.14 -17.03 -13.93
C VAL A 246 3.24 -15.64 -13.30
N MET A 247 3.40 -15.61 -11.98
CA MET A 247 3.71 -14.41 -11.23
C MET A 247 5.21 -14.07 -11.36
N TRP A 248 5.60 -13.51 -12.51
CA TRP A 248 7.01 -13.35 -12.89
C TRP A 248 7.80 -12.37 -12.01
N TYR A 249 7.13 -11.56 -11.19
CA TYR A 249 7.73 -10.61 -10.26
C TYR A 249 7.48 -10.96 -8.78
N ASP A 250 7.10 -12.19 -8.45
CA ASP A 250 6.85 -12.68 -7.08
C ASP A 250 7.97 -12.35 -6.07
N TYR A 251 9.21 -12.23 -6.53
CA TYR A 251 10.34 -11.90 -5.68
C TYR A 251 10.35 -10.41 -5.30
N MET A 252 9.83 -9.52 -6.15
CA MET A 252 9.78 -8.08 -5.88
C MET A 252 8.82 -7.73 -4.73
N ILE A 253 7.76 -8.52 -4.56
CA ILE A 253 6.74 -8.28 -3.53
C ILE A 253 7.11 -8.85 -2.15
N ARG A 254 8.17 -9.66 -2.03
CA ARG A 254 8.49 -10.38 -0.77
C ARG A 254 8.74 -9.46 0.40
N SER A 255 9.41 -8.32 0.20
CA SER A 255 9.61 -7.37 1.30
C SER A 255 8.26 -6.85 1.80
N ALA A 256 7.34 -6.52 0.89
CA ALA A 256 6.00 -6.09 1.25
C ALA A 256 5.22 -7.20 1.98
N ASP A 257 5.33 -8.46 1.55
CA ASP A 257 4.70 -9.64 2.22
C ASP A 257 5.12 -9.76 3.67
N TRP A 258 6.43 -9.71 3.94
CA TRP A 258 6.96 -9.73 5.31
C TRP A 258 6.39 -8.61 6.18
N PHE A 259 6.28 -7.39 5.64
CA PHE A 259 5.71 -6.26 6.39
C PHE A 259 4.19 -6.38 6.57
N ALA A 260 3.45 -6.76 5.52
CA ALA A 260 2.01 -6.90 5.57
C ALA A 260 1.59 -7.93 6.63
N GLY A 261 2.18 -9.12 6.59
CA GLY A 261 1.89 -10.19 7.55
C GLY A 261 2.26 -9.83 8.99
N ALA A 262 3.47 -9.29 9.22
CA ALA A 262 3.93 -8.94 10.56
C ALA A 262 3.10 -7.80 11.17
N MET A 263 2.80 -6.76 10.39
CA MET A 263 2.14 -5.56 10.88
C MET A 263 0.63 -5.71 11.02
N ALA A 264 0.01 -6.59 10.24
CA ALA A 264 -1.37 -7.01 10.47
C ALA A 264 -1.50 -7.87 11.75
N SER A 265 -0.52 -8.73 12.00
CA SER A 265 -0.50 -9.60 13.20
C SER A 265 -0.24 -8.82 14.49
N TYR A 266 0.59 -7.78 14.45
CA TYR A 266 0.99 -7.05 15.66
C TYR A 266 -0.18 -6.34 16.36
N ASN A 267 -0.58 -6.86 17.52
CA ASN A 267 -1.55 -6.25 18.42
C ASN A 267 -0.85 -5.16 19.25
N ARG A 268 -1.06 -3.91 18.86
CA ARG A 268 -0.46 -2.73 19.51
C ARG A 268 -1.01 -2.44 20.90
N VAL A 269 -2.27 -2.81 21.16
CA VAL A 269 -2.89 -2.57 22.48
C VAL A 269 -2.27 -3.48 23.52
N GLU A 270 -2.07 -4.74 23.18
CA GLU A 270 -1.44 -5.72 24.06
C GLU A 270 0.09 -5.71 23.97
N ASN A 271 0.64 -4.95 23.01
CA ASN A 271 2.05 -4.95 22.63
C ASN A 271 2.59 -6.37 22.38
N LYS A 272 1.86 -7.16 21.58
CA LYS A 272 2.17 -8.58 21.31
C LYS A 272 1.90 -8.96 19.87
N VAL A 273 2.64 -9.94 19.39
CA VAL A 273 2.28 -10.70 18.20
C VAL A 273 1.59 -11.99 18.68
N PRO A 274 0.30 -12.22 18.36
CA PRO A 274 -0.42 -13.40 18.78
C PRO A 274 0.07 -14.65 18.03
N GLY A 275 0.03 -15.79 18.72
CA GLY A 275 0.43 -17.09 18.16
C GLY A 275 1.95 -17.36 18.16
N PRO A 276 2.40 -18.52 17.67
CA PRO A 276 3.81 -18.94 17.69
C PRO A 276 4.66 -18.28 16.57
N HIS A 277 4.25 -17.13 16.04
CA HIS A 277 4.88 -16.49 14.89
C HIS A 277 6.13 -15.68 15.29
N LEU A 278 7.16 -16.37 15.80
CA LEU A 278 8.45 -15.78 16.22
C LEU A 278 9.07 -14.89 15.14
N LYS A 279 8.89 -15.22 13.87
CA LYS A 279 9.33 -14.39 12.73
C LYS A 279 8.66 -13.01 12.68
N TYR A 280 7.39 -12.90 13.05
CA TYR A 280 6.68 -11.60 13.07
C TYR A 280 7.11 -10.76 14.27
N LEU A 281 7.36 -11.39 15.42
CA LEU A 281 8.01 -10.70 16.54
C LEU A 281 9.39 -10.18 16.13
N THR A 282 10.18 -11.02 15.45
CA THR A 282 11.51 -10.63 14.93
C THR A 282 11.42 -9.49 13.93
N MET A 283 10.41 -9.48 13.05
CA MET A 283 10.13 -8.36 12.14
C MET A 283 9.88 -7.06 12.92
N VAL A 284 8.99 -7.09 13.91
CA VAL A 284 8.65 -5.90 14.70
C VAL A 284 9.89 -5.39 15.45
N GLU A 285 10.59 -6.27 16.17
CA GLU A 285 11.69 -5.90 17.05
C GLU A 285 13.00 -5.57 16.30
N LYS A 286 13.38 -6.35 15.29
CA LYS A 286 14.71 -6.24 14.66
C LYS A 286 14.71 -5.50 13.34
N VAL A 287 13.54 -5.37 12.70
CA VAL A 287 13.40 -4.63 11.44
C VAL A 287 12.65 -3.33 11.71
N VAL A 288 11.35 -3.38 12.02
CA VAL A 288 10.49 -2.20 12.09
C VAL A 288 10.95 -1.21 13.16
N ALA A 289 11.40 -1.67 14.33
CA ALA A 289 11.82 -0.80 15.41
C ALA A 289 13.15 -0.04 15.15
N ASP A 290 14.00 -0.54 14.26
CA ASP A 290 15.36 -0.02 14.05
C ASP A 290 15.58 0.57 12.64
N ALA A 291 14.76 0.19 11.67
CA ALA A 291 14.98 0.51 10.26
C ALA A 291 14.69 1.98 9.94
N GLN A 292 15.64 2.65 9.28
CA GLN A 292 15.46 4.05 8.84
C GLN A 292 14.68 4.16 7.53
N ASN A 293 14.57 3.07 6.78
CA ASN A 293 13.85 2.96 5.53
C ASN A 293 12.42 2.41 5.71
N VAL A 294 11.89 2.39 6.94
CA VAL A 294 10.54 1.87 7.24
C VAL A 294 9.66 2.96 7.86
N VAL A 295 8.48 3.13 7.27
CA VAL A 295 7.46 4.08 7.69
C VAL A 295 6.18 3.31 7.98
N VAL A 296 5.72 3.37 9.23
CA VAL A 296 4.40 2.82 9.61
C VAL A 296 3.42 3.97 9.79
N LEU A 297 2.40 3.99 8.94
CA LEU A 297 1.24 4.86 9.07
C LEU A 297 0.04 4.04 9.54
N HIS A 298 -0.83 4.67 10.30
CA HIS A 298 -2.13 4.13 10.62
C HIS A 298 -3.22 5.03 10.07
N PHE A 299 -4.13 4.41 9.32
CA PHE A 299 -5.28 5.07 8.72
C PHE A 299 -6.55 4.63 9.45
N ASP A 300 -7.17 5.59 10.13
CA ASP A 300 -8.50 5.41 10.71
C ASP A 300 -9.53 6.05 9.78
N VAL A 301 -10.60 5.30 9.53
CA VAL A 301 -11.78 5.79 8.83
C VAL A 301 -13.01 5.11 9.38
N ASP A 302 -13.74 5.85 10.20
CA ASP A 302 -14.96 5.39 10.85
C ASP A 302 -16.08 6.42 10.68
N LYS A 303 -17.14 6.28 11.48
CA LYS A 303 -18.28 7.22 11.44
C LYS A 303 -17.95 8.59 12.02
N ILE A 304 -16.93 8.68 12.88
CA ILE A 304 -16.59 9.84 13.69
C ILE A 304 -15.58 10.72 12.96
N GLY A 305 -14.67 10.11 12.20
CA GLY A 305 -13.71 10.87 11.41
C GLY A 305 -12.78 10.04 10.56
N THR A 306 -11.83 10.73 9.95
CA THR A 306 -10.81 10.14 9.09
C THR A 306 -9.48 10.82 9.38
N GLN A 307 -8.44 10.02 9.62
CA GLN A 307 -7.13 10.54 9.96
C GLN A 307 -6.02 9.57 9.58
N PHE A 308 -4.83 10.13 9.36
CA PHE A 308 -3.58 9.39 9.35
C PHE A 308 -2.75 9.78 10.58
N ARG A 309 -2.08 8.79 11.18
CA ARG A 309 -1.05 9.02 12.18
C ARG A 309 0.21 8.22 11.87
N ARG A 310 1.37 8.78 12.21
CA ARG A 310 2.62 8.01 12.27
C ARG A 310 2.57 7.09 13.47
N VAL A 311 2.97 5.84 13.27
CA VAL A 311 3.23 4.90 14.35
C VAL A 311 4.75 4.77 14.47
N VAL A 312 5.25 4.99 15.68
CA VAL A 312 6.67 4.82 15.99
C VAL A 312 6.78 3.58 16.87
N ILE A 313 7.52 2.59 16.39
CA ILE A 313 7.84 1.40 17.15
C ILE A 313 9.32 1.54 17.49
N SER A 314 9.65 1.45 18.76
CA SER A 314 11.03 1.56 19.25
C SER A 314 11.25 0.55 20.37
N LYS A 315 12.51 0.20 20.58
CA LYS A 315 12.90 -0.59 21.76
C LYS A 315 12.94 0.33 22.98
N SER A 316 12.38 -0.13 24.08
CA SER A 316 12.54 0.53 25.38
C SER A 316 14.01 0.51 25.78
N ASP A 317 14.55 1.68 26.16
CA ASP A 317 15.89 1.80 26.72
C ASP A 317 15.94 1.12 28.10
N PRO A 318 16.76 0.08 28.31
CA PRO A 318 16.89 -0.59 29.60
C PRO A 318 17.34 0.33 30.73
N SER A 319 17.94 1.49 30.41
CA SER A 319 18.38 2.47 31.41
C SER A 319 17.26 3.38 31.95
N GLN A 320 16.06 3.34 31.35
CA GLN A 320 14.91 4.15 31.75
C GLN A 320 13.83 3.38 32.55
N THR A 321 14.07 2.12 32.93
CA THR A 321 13.15 1.37 33.80
C THR A 321 13.28 1.79 35.25
N GLY A 322 12.91 3.04 35.51
CA GLY A 322 12.80 3.66 36.82
C GLY A 322 11.65 4.66 36.88
N ASN A 323 10.61 4.48 36.05
CA ASN A 323 9.21 4.85 36.29
C ASN A 323 8.42 4.58 34.99
N THR A 324 7.33 3.83 35.13
CA THR A 324 6.41 3.44 34.07
C THR A 324 5.88 4.64 33.27
N VAL A 325 6.07 4.60 31.95
CA VAL A 325 5.16 5.26 30.97
C VAL A 325 4.94 4.27 29.83
N PRO A 326 3.69 3.94 29.43
CA PRO A 326 3.43 3.09 28.29
C PRO A 326 3.67 3.86 26.99
N VAL A 327 4.29 3.19 26.02
CA VAL A 327 4.52 3.68 24.65
C VAL A 327 3.26 3.42 23.82
N VAL A 328 2.76 4.45 23.12
CA VAL A 328 1.82 4.37 21.98
C VAL A 328 2.46 5.07 20.79
#